data_AF-A0A8T2V7P5-F1
#
_entry.id   AF-A0A8T2V7P5-F1
#
_cell.length_a   1.000
_cell.length_b   1.000
_cell.length_c   1.000
_cell.angle_alpha   90.00
_cell.angle_beta   90.00
_cell.angle_gamma   90.00
#
_symmetry.space_group_name_H-M   'P 1'
#
loop_
_entity.id
_entity.type
_entity.pdbx_description
1 polymer ?
#
loop_
_entity_poly.entity_id
_entity_poly.type
_entity_poly.pdbx_seq_one_letter_code
_entity_poly.pdbx_strand_id
1 'polypeptide(L)'
;MLLLIAAAFFDVAWAANVLAPNISACNEPIGLPYAEKNYRCCAPVPSYVPRLFRPVAPSVGDNIRVRRTSHSADEKYASDLARAYSLMKELPPEDPRSFVQQANIHCAYCNSVYSQMNSSERFQAHHSWLFFPFHRWYLYFHERILANLLGDDTFSLTFWNYDHPNSTNIPWLYSAALSPYPDLCTAIRDASIDHPNSTAALDYGSDTGARPRDIQLSENENAIEGHGYLLCGSE
;
A
#
# COMPACT_ATOMS: atom_id res chain seq x y z
N MET A 1 32.54 -20.59 55.47
CA MET A 1 31.33 -19.84 55.10
C MET A 1 31.52 -19.35 53.67
N LEU A 2 31.24 -20.21 52.68
CA LEU A 2 31.34 -19.87 51.25
C LEU A 2 30.04 -19.18 50.83
N LEU A 3 30.11 -17.92 50.43
CA LEU A 3 29.03 -17.27 49.69
C LEU A 3 29.08 -17.75 48.23
N LEU A 4 28.10 -18.54 47.81
CA LEU A 4 27.76 -18.77 46.42
C LEU A 4 26.99 -17.53 45.92
N ILE A 5 27.67 -16.66 45.16
CA ILE A 5 26.97 -15.70 44.31
C ILE A 5 26.66 -16.43 43.01
N ALA A 6 25.40 -16.83 42.83
CA ALA A 6 24.91 -17.27 41.54
C ALA A 6 24.93 -16.06 40.60
N ALA A 7 25.91 -16.01 39.69
CA ALA A 7 25.83 -15.13 38.55
C ALA A 7 24.68 -15.63 37.68
N ALA A 8 23.53 -14.96 37.74
CA ALA A 8 22.50 -15.09 36.74
C ALA A 8 23.11 -14.59 35.42
N PHE A 9 23.49 -15.53 34.55
CA PHE A 9 23.73 -15.24 33.15
C PHE A 9 22.39 -14.79 32.58
N PHE A 10 22.18 -13.47 32.52
CA PHE A 10 21.23 -12.91 31.59
C PHE A 10 21.80 -13.20 30.20
N ASP A 11 21.32 -14.27 29.57
CA ASP A 11 21.38 -14.39 28.13
C ASP A 11 20.53 -13.24 27.56
N VAL A 12 21.17 -12.08 27.39
CA VAL A 12 20.68 -11.06 26.48
C VAL A 12 20.88 -11.66 25.09
N ALA A 13 19.86 -12.39 24.64
CA ALA A 13 19.82 -12.91 23.28
C ALA A 13 20.02 -11.73 22.33
N TRP A 14 21.16 -11.74 21.63
CA TRP A 14 21.45 -10.83 20.53
C TRP A 14 20.29 -10.90 19.53
N ALA A 15 19.79 -9.73 19.14
CA ALA A 15 18.68 -9.56 18.22
C ALA A 15 18.75 -10.55 17.05
N ALA A 16 17.70 -11.37 16.88
CA ALA A 16 17.46 -12.10 15.64
C ALA A 16 17.04 -11.10 14.55
N ASN A 17 17.99 -10.26 14.13
CA ASN A 17 17.82 -9.17 13.17
C ASN A 17 17.91 -9.71 11.74
N VAL A 18 16.90 -10.45 11.29
CA VAL A 18 16.70 -10.58 9.86
C VAL A 18 15.27 -10.22 9.51
N LEU A 19 15.11 -9.02 8.93
CA LEU A 19 13.85 -8.56 8.34
C LEU A 19 14.01 -8.30 6.83
N ALA A 20 15.16 -8.55 6.23
CA ALA A 20 15.34 -8.33 4.80
C ALA A 20 14.76 -9.52 4.00
N PRO A 21 13.93 -9.29 2.97
CA PRO A 21 13.44 -10.36 2.11
C PRO A 21 14.55 -10.88 1.19
N ASN A 22 14.61 -12.19 1.02
CA ASN A 22 15.38 -12.85 -0.02
C ASN A 22 14.55 -12.95 -1.29
N ILE A 23 14.71 -11.96 -2.18
CA ILE A 23 13.95 -11.88 -3.44
C ILE A 23 14.23 -13.06 -4.39
N SER A 24 15.36 -13.76 -4.22
CA SER A 24 15.69 -14.95 -5.03
C SER A 24 14.92 -16.20 -4.57
N ALA A 25 14.44 -16.21 -3.33
CA ALA A 25 13.63 -17.28 -2.76
C ALA A 25 12.14 -16.95 -2.90
N CYS A 26 11.64 -16.96 -4.13
CA CYS A 26 10.22 -16.71 -4.42
C CYS A 26 9.41 -18.02 -4.36
N ASN A 27 8.37 -18.04 -3.53
CA ASN A 27 7.51 -19.19 -3.31
C ASN A 27 6.06 -18.90 -3.72
N GLU A 28 5.19 -19.89 -3.66
CA GLU A 28 3.74 -19.66 -3.80
C GLU A 28 3.22 -18.78 -2.62
N PRO A 29 2.28 -17.85 -2.87
CA PRO A 29 1.69 -17.04 -1.82
C PRO A 29 0.87 -17.87 -0.84
N ILE A 30 0.83 -17.41 0.42
CA ILE A 30 0.06 -18.03 1.51
C ILE A 30 -1.16 -17.16 1.81
N GLY A 31 -2.27 -17.80 2.20
CA GLY A 31 -3.49 -17.10 2.65
C GLY A 31 -4.35 -16.53 1.52
N LEU A 32 -4.18 -17.03 0.29
CA LEU A 32 -5.03 -16.65 -0.83
C LEU A 32 -6.45 -17.26 -0.71
N PRO A 33 -7.50 -16.55 -1.16
CA PRO A 33 -8.82 -17.12 -1.35
C PRO A 33 -8.77 -18.37 -2.25
N TYR A 34 -9.70 -19.31 -2.05
CA TYR A 34 -9.73 -20.56 -2.82
C TYR A 34 -9.75 -20.35 -4.35
N ALA A 35 -10.41 -19.28 -4.80
CA ALA A 35 -10.53 -18.91 -6.21
C ALA A 35 -9.21 -18.41 -6.84
N GLU A 36 -8.18 -18.11 -6.03
CA GLU A 36 -6.90 -17.53 -6.46
C GLU A 36 -5.71 -18.50 -6.32
N LYS A 37 -5.98 -19.81 -6.17
CA LYS A 37 -4.93 -20.83 -6.08
C LYS A 37 -4.05 -20.85 -7.35
N ASN A 38 -2.73 -20.96 -7.16
CA ASN A 38 -1.66 -20.95 -8.19
C ASN A 38 -1.28 -19.56 -8.76
N TYR A 39 -1.58 -18.48 -8.04
CA TYR A 39 -1.12 -17.15 -8.41
C TYR A 39 0.37 -16.95 -8.07
N ARG A 40 1.20 -16.62 -9.06
CA ARG A 40 2.64 -16.32 -8.87
C ARG A 40 2.91 -14.84 -9.05
N CYS A 41 3.48 -14.20 -8.04
CA CYS A 41 3.76 -12.77 -8.01
C CYS A 41 5.24 -12.44 -7.78
N CYS A 42 6.14 -13.32 -8.24
CA CYS A 42 7.57 -13.10 -8.14
C CYS A 42 8.02 -11.85 -8.91
N ALA A 43 8.88 -11.04 -8.29
CA ALA A 43 9.55 -9.97 -9.02
C ALA A 43 10.42 -10.55 -10.16
N PRO A 44 10.52 -9.84 -11.30
CA PRO A 44 11.40 -10.27 -12.38
C PRO A 44 12.85 -10.11 -11.90
N VAL A 45 13.72 -11.06 -12.26
CA VAL A 45 15.12 -11.01 -11.87
C VAL A 45 15.80 -9.82 -12.57
N PRO A 46 16.38 -8.87 -11.82
CA PRO A 46 17.06 -7.73 -12.45
C PRO A 46 18.23 -8.21 -13.31
N SER A 47 18.35 -7.67 -14.52
CA SER A 47 19.52 -7.89 -15.39
C SER A 47 20.79 -7.16 -14.92
N TYR A 48 20.69 -6.40 -13.82
CA TYR A 48 21.75 -5.56 -13.28
C TYR A 48 21.78 -5.63 -11.74
N VAL A 49 22.93 -5.28 -11.16
CA VAL A 49 23.07 -5.21 -9.70
C VAL A 49 22.27 -4.02 -9.17
N PRO A 50 21.31 -4.23 -8.24
CA PRO A 50 20.57 -3.14 -7.62
C PRO A 50 21.52 -2.12 -7.00
N ARG A 51 21.29 -0.84 -7.29
CA ARG A 51 22.07 0.24 -6.68
C ARG A 51 21.48 0.56 -5.31
N LEU A 52 22.35 0.87 -4.35
CA LEU A 52 21.92 1.43 -3.07
C LEU A 52 21.14 2.73 -3.32
N PHE A 53 20.00 2.87 -2.65
CA PHE A 53 19.23 4.09 -2.67
C PHE A 53 20.09 5.25 -2.16
N ARG A 54 20.12 6.35 -2.91
CA ARG A 54 20.82 7.58 -2.53
C ARG A 54 19.80 8.72 -2.50
N PRO A 55 19.45 9.24 -1.31
CA PRO A 55 18.62 10.43 -1.25
C PRO A 55 19.37 11.58 -1.91
N VAL A 56 18.69 12.29 -2.81
CA VAL A 56 19.18 13.57 -3.33
C VAL A 56 18.72 14.63 -2.34
N ALA A 57 19.66 15.44 -1.84
CA ALA A 57 19.30 16.56 -0.96
C ALA A 57 18.40 17.53 -1.74
N PRO A 58 17.27 17.98 -1.18
CA PRO A 58 16.42 18.96 -1.85
C PRO A 58 17.24 20.21 -2.17
N SER A 59 17.27 20.59 -3.44
CA SER A 59 17.91 21.82 -3.89
C SER A 59 16.92 22.99 -3.76
N VAL A 60 17.45 24.22 -3.62
CA VAL A 60 16.61 25.42 -3.61
C VAL A 60 15.92 25.53 -4.96
N GLY A 61 14.60 25.36 -4.99
CA GLY A 61 13.80 25.34 -6.22
C GLY A 61 13.30 23.96 -6.65
N ASP A 62 13.61 22.89 -5.92
CA ASP A 62 12.99 21.59 -6.16
C ASP A 62 11.48 21.66 -5.91
N ASN A 63 10.71 21.22 -6.90
CA ASN A 63 9.26 21.12 -6.77
C ASN A 63 8.90 19.95 -5.86
N ILE A 64 8.27 20.24 -4.72
CA ILE A 64 7.68 19.23 -3.85
C ILE A 64 6.43 18.67 -4.54
N ARG A 65 6.37 17.35 -4.70
CA ARG A 65 5.16 16.65 -5.15
C ARG A 65 4.09 16.73 -4.07
N VAL A 66 2.96 17.38 -4.36
CA VAL A 66 1.86 17.59 -3.41
C VAL A 66 0.68 16.73 -3.81
N ARG A 67 0.48 15.63 -3.07
CA ARG A 67 -0.70 14.76 -3.25
C ARG A 67 -1.97 15.52 -2.91
N ARG A 68 -2.95 15.49 -3.81
CA ARG A 68 -4.26 16.13 -3.63
C ARG A 68 -5.33 15.08 -3.30
N THR A 69 -6.40 15.50 -2.64
CA THR A 69 -7.54 14.60 -2.44
C THR A 69 -8.16 14.22 -3.78
N SER A 70 -8.44 12.94 -3.96
CA SER A 70 -9.08 12.40 -5.17
C SER A 70 -10.43 13.07 -5.43
N HIS A 71 -11.18 13.45 -4.38
CA HIS A 71 -12.47 14.12 -4.52
C HIS A 71 -12.39 15.52 -5.14
N SER A 72 -11.26 16.20 -4.98
CA SER A 72 -11.03 17.54 -5.53
C SER A 72 -10.10 17.53 -6.74
N ALA A 73 -9.84 16.37 -7.35
CA ALA A 73 -9.07 16.30 -8.57
C ALA A 73 -9.83 17.05 -9.68
N ASP A 74 -9.18 18.05 -10.28
CA ASP A 74 -9.71 18.71 -11.47
C ASP A 74 -9.57 17.81 -12.70
N GLU A 75 -10.19 18.22 -13.81
CA GLU A 75 -10.19 17.45 -15.06
C GLU A 75 -8.77 17.15 -15.55
N LYS A 76 -7.85 18.13 -15.45
CA LYS A 76 -6.47 17.95 -15.88
C LYS A 76 -5.78 16.90 -15.01
N TYR A 77 -5.88 17.01 -13.69
CA TYR A 77 -5.26 16.07 -12.75
C TYR A 77 -5.80 14.65 -12.98
N ALA A 78 -7.12 14.50 -13.13
CA ALA A 78 -7.73 13.20 -13.36
C ALA A 78 -7.31 12.60 -14.72
N SER A 79 -7.23 13.42 -15.76
CA SER A 79 -6.74 13.03 -17.09
C SER A 79 -5.27 12.60 -17.07
N ASP A 80 -4.40 13.36 -16.38
CA ASP A 80 -2.98 13.02 -16.23
C ASP A 80 -2.80 11.71 -15.45
N LEU A 81 -3.56 11.52 -14.37
CA LEU A 81 -3.59 10.29 -13.59
C LEU A 81 -4.04 9.09 -14.44
N ALA A 82 -5.15 9.25 -15.18
CA ALA A 82 -5.65 8.23 -16.09
C ALA A 82 -4.63 7.89 -17.17
N ARG A 83 -3.98 8.90 -17.76
CA ARG A 83 -2.95 8.70 -18.79
C ARG A 83 -1.73 7.97 -18.22
N ALA A 84 -1.27 8.33 -17.02
CA ALA A 84 -0.14 7.67 -16.37
C ALA A 84 -0.42 6.17 -16.14
N TYR A 85 -1.63 5.82 -15.66
CA TYR A 85 -2.02 4.41 -15.51
C TYR A 85 -2.24 3.70 -16.84
N SER A 86 -2.79 4.38 -17.85
CA SER A 86 -2.92 3.85 -19.21
C SER A 86 -1.55 3.44 -19.78
N LEU A 87 -0.56 4.32 -19.69
CA LEU A 87 0.83 4.06 -20.07
C LEU A 87 1.45 2.88 -19.28
N MET A 88 1.19 2.81 -17.98
CA MET A 88 1.67 1.72 -17.14
C MET A 88 1.07 0.35 -17.52
N LYS A 89 -0.19 0.34 -18.00
CA LYS A 89 -0.87 -0.88 -18.49
C LYS A 89 -0.45 -1.27 -19.91
N GLU A 90 -0.01 -0.32 -20.73
CA GLU A 90 0.55 -0.58 -22.07
C GLU A 90 1.92 -1.29 -22.01
N LEU A 91 2.62 -1.24 -20.87
CA LEU A 91 3.90 -1.91 -20.70
C LEU A 91 3.77 -3.45 -20.78
N PRO A 92 4.79 -4.16 -21.30
CA PRO A 92 4.83 -5.61 -21.23
C PRO A 92 4.69 -6.09 -19.78
N PRO A 93 3.98 -7.20 -19.52
CA PRO A 93 3.76 -7.70 -18.16
C PRO A 93 5.08 -8.00 -17.42
N GLU A 94 6.14 -8.35 -18.12
CA GLU A 94 7.47 -8.61 -17.53
C GLU A 94 8.26 -7.34 -17.18
N ASP A 95 7.86 -6.17 -17.68
CA ASP A 95 8.50 -4.90 -17.29
C ASP A 95 8.26 -4.67 -15.79
N PRO A 96 9.30 -4.46 -14.96
CA PRO A 96 9.13 -4.25 -13.51
C PRO A 96 8.26 -3.04 -13.15
N ARG A 97 8.02 -2.13 -14.11
CA ARG A 97 7.16 -0.95 -13.97
C ARG A 97 5.72 -1.21 -14.38
N SER A 98 5.42 -2.34 -15.02
CA SER A 98 4.09 -2.64 -15.54
C SER A 98 3.04 -2.68 -14.44
N PHE A 99 1.77 -2.47 -14.82
CA PHE A 99 0.65 -2.51 -13.88
C PHE A 99 0.60 -3.84 -13.10
N VAL A 100 0.84 -4.95 -13.80
CA VAL A 100 0.89 -6.30 -13.20
C VAL A 100 2.03 -6.42 -12.20
N GLN A 101 3.23 -5.95 -12.54
CA GLN A 101 4.37 -6.09 -11.63
C GLN A 101 4.27 -5.17 -10.43
N GLN A 102 3.71 -3.96 -10.59
CA GLN A 102 3.42 -3.10 -9.45
C GLN A 102 2.42 -3.76 -8.49
N ALA A 103 1.35 -4.41 -8.99
CA ALA A 103 0.44 -5.19 -8.15
C ALA A 103 1.13 -6.40 -7.49
N ASN A 104 2.00 -7.10 -8.22
CA ASN A 104 2.74 -8.25 -7.72
C ASN A 104 3.67 -7.91 -6.54
N ILE A 105 4.20 -6.69 -6.46
CA ILE A 105 4.99 -6.24 -5.29
C ILE A 105 4.19 -6.41 -4.00
N HIS A 106 2.93 -5.98 -3.99
CA HIS A 106 2.08 -6.12 -2.80
C HIS A 106 1.86 -7.60 -2.46
N CYS A 107 1.48 -8.43 -3.44
CA CYS A 107 1.34 -9.87 -3.23
C CYS A 107 2.62 -10.50 -2.64
N ALA A 108 3.79 -10.18 -3.20
CA ALA A 108 5.02 -10.85 -2.81
C ALA A 108 5.47 -10.49 -1.38
N TYR A 109 5.31 -9.23 -0.99
CA TYR A 109 5.73 -8.75 0.35
C TYR A 109 4.66 -9.00 1.43
N CYS A 110 3.40 -9.18 1.05
CA CYS A 110 2.26 -9.24 1.97
C CYS A 110 1.64 -10.63 2.11
N ASN A 111 1.93 -11.57 1.19
CA ASN A 111 1.43 -12.95 1.23
C ASN A 111 2.55 -13.97 1.45
N SER A 112 3.62 -13.60 2.17
CA SER A 112 4.67 -14.51 2.63
C SER A 112 5.40 -15.28 1.52
N VAL A 113 5.51 -14.66 0.34
CA VAL A 113 6.15 -15.24 -0.84
C VAL A 113 7.67 -15.32 -0.68
N TYR A 114 8.29 -14.26 -0.15
CA TYR A 114 9.73 -14.25 0.09
C TYR A 114 10.08 -14.86 1.45
N SER A 115 11.18 -15.61 1.50
CA SER A 115 11.85 -15.94 2.77
C SER A 115 12.66 -14.75 3.29
N GLN A 116 12.95 -14.71 4.58
CA GLN A 116 13.92 -13.78 5.14
C GLN A 116 15.35 -14.23 4.79
N MET A 117 16.27 -13.29 4.59
CA MET A 117 17.66 -13.60 4.25
C MET A 117 18.34 -14.47 5.33
N ASN A 118 18.96 -15.60 4.94
CA ASN A 118 19.62 -16.52 5.89
C ASN A 118 18.69 -17.07 6.99
N SER A 119 17.38 -17.15 6.72
CA SER A 119 16.38 -17.68 7.64
C SER A 119 15.37 -18.55 6.89
N SER A 120 14.77 -19.52 7.58
CA SER A 120 13.64 -20.31 7.06
C SER A 120 12.30 -19.57 7.19
N GLU A 121 12.26 -18.48 7.97
CA GLU A 121 11.06 -17.70 8.20
C GLU A 121 10.61 -16.94 6.94
N ARG A 122 9.29 -16.72 6.82
CA ARG A 122 8.71 -15.94 5.73
C ARG A 122 8.74 -14.45 6.07
N PHE A 123 8.99 -13.63 5.05
CA PHE A 123 8.90 -12.19 5.17
C PHE A 123 7.43 -11.75 5.11
N GLN A 124 7.04 -10.82 5.99
CA GLN A 124 5.69 -10.25 6.03
C GLN A 124 5.78 -8.76 6.36
N ALA A 125 5.33 -7.91 5.42
CA ALA A 125 5.28 -6.47 5.62
C ALA A 125 4.15 -6.01 6.56
N HIS A 126 3.07 -6.78 6.67
CA HIS A 126 1.93 -6.49 7.55
C HIS A 126 2.15 -6.97 8.99
N HIS A 127 1.24 -6.58 9.88
CA HIS A 127 1.19 -7.03 11.29
C HIS A 127 2.46 -6.76 12.10
N SER A 128 3.24 -5.76 11.69
CA SER A 128 4.45 -5.32 12.37
C SER A 128 4.71 -3.84 12.10
N TRP A 129 5.72 -3.28 12.76
CA TRP A 129 6.24 -1.94 12.51
C TRP A 129 6.69 -1.67 11.06
N LEU A 130 6.80 -2.70 10.21
CA LEU A 130 7.21 -2.57 8.81
C LEU A 130 6.07 -2.04 7.95
N PHE A 131 4.82 -2.10 8.42
CA PHE A 131 3.64 -1.70 7.68
C PHE A 131 3.79 -0.31 7.06
N PHE A 132 4.02 0.72 7.88
CA PHE A 132 4.15 2.09 7.40
C PHE A 132 5.38 2.34 6.51
N PRO A 133 6.62 1.97 6.90
CA PRO A 133 7.78 2.23 6.07
C PRO A 133 7.76 1.45 4.75
N PHE A 134 7.27 0.21 4.72
CA PHE A 134 7.14 -0.56 3.49
C PHE A 134 6.19 0.14 2.50
N HIS A 135 4.97 0.47 2.92
CA HIS A 135 3.99 1.12 2.05
C HIS A 135 4.43 2.52 1.61
N ARG A 136 5.17 3.25 2.46
CA ARG A 136 5.80 4.52 2.07
C ARG A 136 6.79 4.35 0.93
N TRP A 137 7.67 3.35 1.00
CA TRP A 137 8.63 3.06 -0.08
C TRP A 137 7.94 2.55 -1.33
N TYR A 138 6.93 1.69 -1.19
CA TYR A 138 6.14 1.19 -2.31
C TYR A 138 5.51 2.36 -3.08
N LEU A 139 4.79 3.25 -2.39
CA LEU A 139 4.17 4.42 -3.02
C LEU A 139 5.20 5.42 -3.55
N TYR A 140 6.36 5.58 -2.90
CA TYR A 140 7.44 6.46 -3.37
C TYR A 140 7.92 6.05 -4.78
N PHE A 141 8.24 4.77 -4.98
CA PHE A 141 8.68 4.30 -6.29
C PHE A 141 7.52 4.26 -7.30
N HIS A 142 6.32 3.86 -6.87
CA HIS A 142 5.14 3.80 -7.73
C HIS A 142 4.80 5.18 -8.34
N GLU A 143 4.75 6.22 -7.50
CA GLU A 143 4.50 7.60 -7.93
C GLU A 143 5.55 8.11 -8.92
N ARG A 144 6.83 7.78 -8.69
CA ARG A 144 7.93 8.19 -9.58
C ARG A 144 7.95 7.43 -10.90
N ILE A 145 7.50 6.17 -10.91
CA ILE A 145 7.32 5.39 -12.13
C ILE A 145 6.21 6.03 -12.98
N LEU A 146 5.05 6.33 -12.39
CA LEU A 146 3.94 6.99 -13.09
C LEU A 146 4.37 8.34 -13.66
N ALA A 147 5.05 9.16 -12.86
CA ALA A 147 5.63 10.42 -13.30
C ALA A 147 6.59 10.27 -14.49
N ASN A 148 7.47 9.26 -14.43
CA ASN A 148 8.42 8.99 -15.52
C ASN A 148 7.71 8.54 -16.80
N LEU A 149 6.70 7.67 -16.69
CA LEU A 149 5.91 7.22 -17.84
C LEU A 149 5.15 8.38 -18.47
N LEU A 150 4.52 9.22 -17.65
CA LEU A 150 3.79 10.41 -18.10
C LEU A 150 4.72 11.47 -18.72
N GLY A 151 6.01 11.46 -18.38
CA GLY A 151 6.95 12.51 -18.77
C GLY A 151 6.78 13.81 -17.98
N ASP A 152 6.18 13.73 -16.79
CA ASP A 152 5.90 14.87 -15.91
C ASP A 152 6.50 14.62 -14.52
N ASP A 153 7.59 15.33 -14.21
CA ASP A 153 8.28 15.22 -12.93
C ASP A 153 7.61 16.02 -11.79
N THR A 154 6.51 16.71 -12.08
CA THR A 154 5.66 17.39 -11.07
C THR A 154 4.47 16.54 -10.65
N PHE A 155 4.14 15.49 -11.41
CA PHE A 155 3.04 14.57 -11.14
C PHE A 155 3.03 14.05 -9.69
N SER A 156 1.85 13.87 -9.10
CA SER A 156 1.71 13.19 -7.81
C SER A 156 0.49 12.30 -7.80
N LEU A 157 0.54 11.25 -6.97
CA LEU A 157 -0.66 10.47 -6.68
C LEU A 157 -1.70 11.35 -6.00
N THR A 158 -2.97 11.02 -6.18
CA THR A 158 -4.02 11.51 -5.28
C THR A 158 -4.09 10.64 -4.02
N PHE A 159 -4.84 11.08 -3.01
CA PHE A 159 -5.19 10.24 -1.87
C PHE A 159 -6.69 10.30 -1.62
N TRP A 160 -7.26 9.22 -1.08
CA TRP A 160 -8.65 9.21 -0.64
C TRP A 160 -8.71 9.79 0.78
N ASN A 161 -9.29 10.98 0.91
CA ASN A 161 -9.46 11.70 2.17
C ASN A 161 -10.71 11.22 2.96
N TYR A 162 -10.80 9.91 3.23
CA TYR A 162 -12.00 9.29 3.83
C TYR A 162 -12.25 9.67 5.29
N ASP A 163 -11.32 10.38 5.93
CA ASP A 163 -11.44 11.01 7.24
C ASP A 163 -12.18 12.37 7.19
N HIS A 164 -12.41 12.92 5.99
CA HIS A 164 -13.19 14.13 5.82
C HIS A 164 -14.65 13.80 5.46
N PRO A 165 -15.68 14.35 6.13
CA PRO A 165 -17.09 13.97 5.94
C PRO A 165 -17.59 14.03 4.48
N ASN A 166 -17.10 15.00 3.70
CA ASN A 166 -17.45 15.18 2.28
C ASN A 166 -16.61 14.32 1.31
N SER A 167 -15.75 13.45 1.81
CA SER A 167 -14.83 12.63 1.02
C SER A 167 -14.80 11.17 1.48
N THR A 168 -15.84 10.75 2.21
CA THR A 168 -16.05 9.39 2.70
C THR A 168 -16.55 8.42 1.63
N ASN A 169 -17.16 8.91 0.55
CA ASN A 169 -17.59 8.09 -0.58
C ASN A 169 -16.43 7.75 -1.52
N ILE A 170 -16.60 6.75 -2.38
CA ILE A 170 -15.61 6.46 -3.43
C ILE A 170 -15.38 7.71 -4.30
N PRO A 171 -14.12 8.13 -4.55
CA PRO A 171 -13.87 9.30 -5.38
C PRO A 171 -14.42 9.10 -6.80
N TRP A 172 -14.99 10.16 -7.38
CA TRP A 172 -15.66 10.12 -8.69
C TRP A 172 -14.80 9.53 -9.80
N LEU A 173 -13.50 9.83 -9.81
CA LEU A 173 -12.56 9.38 -10.85
C LEU A 173 -12.27 7.87 -10.80
N TYR A 174 -12.58 7.21 -9.69
CA TYR A 174 -12.46 5.75 -9.56
C TYR A 174 -13.80 5.04 -9.75
N SER A 175 -14.94 5.71 -9.59
CA SER A 175 -16.27 5.09 -9.67
C SER A 175 -16.64 4.71 -11.11
N ALA A 176 -17.02 3.46 -11.34
CA ALA A 176 -17.43 3.00 -12.67
C ALA A 176 -18.71 3.71 -13.19
N ALA A 177 -19.54 4.22 -12.28
CA ALA A 177 -20.77 4.93 -12.62
C ALA A 177 -20.55 6.41 -13.02
N LEU A 178 -19.43 7.00 -12.61
CA LEU A 178 -19.18 8.44 -12.76
C LEU A 178 -17.95 8.78 -13.61
N SER A 179 -16.92 7.93 -13.57
CA SER A 179 -15.63 8.26 -14.16
C SER A 179 -15.68 8.11 -15.67
N PRO A 180 -15.23 9.13 -16.43
CA PRO A 180 -14.92 8.97 -17.86
C PRO A 180 -13.59 8.26 -18.10
N TYR A 181 -12.86 7.86 -17.04
CA TYR A 181 -11.52 7.28 -17.10
C TYR A 181 -11.55 5.77 -16.75
N PRO A 182 -11.84 4.88 -17.73
CA PRO A 182 -11.94 3.44 -17.47
C PRO A 182 -10.63 2.84 -16.94
N ASP A 183 -9.49 3.48 -17.21
CA ASP A 183 -8.19 3.04 -16.72
C ASP A 183 -8.03 3.14 -15.20
N LEU A 184 -8.85 3.94 -14.53
CA LEU A 184 -8.84 4.09 -13.07
C LEU A 184 -9.91 3.21 -12.40
N CYS A 185 -10.79 2.59 -13.17
CA CYS A 185 -11.88 1.75 -12.66
C CYS A 185 -11.50 0.27 -12.61
N THR A 186 -12.22 -0.50 -11.79
CA THR A 186 -12.16 -1.96 -11.77
C THR A 186 -13.57 -2.52 -11.58
N ALA A 187 -13.86 -3.64 -12.24
CA ALA A 187 -15.13 -4.36 -12.10
C ALA A 187 -15.17 -5.26 -10.83
N ILE A 188 -14.05 -5.40 -10.13
CA ILE A 188 -13.90 -6.28 -8.97
C ILE A 188 -13.98 -5.43 -7.70
N ARG A 189 -15.12 -4.78 -7.50
CA ARG A 189 -15.50 -4.10 -6.26
C ARG A 189 -16.85 -4.59 -5.81
N ASP A 190 -17.11 -4.47 -4.51
CA ASP A 190 -18.46 -4.68 -4.01
C ASP A 190 -19.39 -3.59 -4.57
N ALA A 191 -20.40 -4.03 -5.33
CA ALA A 191 -21.35 -3.16 -6.01
C ALA A 191 -22.18 -2.30 -5.03
N SER A 192 -22.30 -2.72 -3.76
CA SER A 192 -23.00 -1.95 -2.72
C SER A 192 -22.21 -0.71 -2.28
N ILE A 193 -20.88 -0.71 -2.48
CA ILE A 193 -20.00 0.41 -2.11
C ILE A 193 -19.42 1.16 -3.32
N ASP A 194 -19.43 0.60 -4.54
CA ASP A 194 -19.00 1.30 -5.76
C ASP A 194 -20.10 2.23 -6.32
N HIS A 195 -20.65 3.09 -5.46
CA HIS A 195 -21.72 4.03 -5.79
C HIS A 195 -21.45 5.40 -5.15
N PRO A 196 -21.71 6.53 -5.83
CA PRO A 196 -21.43 7.87 -5.31
C PRO A 196 -22.07 8.21 -3.96
N ASN A 197 -23.16 7.53 -3.60
CA ASN A 197 -23.88 7.74 -2.35
C ASN A 197 -23.46 6.80 -1.22
N SER A 198 -22.59 5.82 -1.46
CA SER A 198 -22.06 4.95 -0.41
C SER A 198 -21.05 5.75 0.44
N THR A 199 -20.98 5.43 1.73
CA THR A 199 -20.01 6.02 2.66
C THR A 199 -19.09 4.89 3.10
N ALA A 200 -17.77 5.09 3.02
CA ALA A 200 -16.81 4.10 3.51
C ALA A 200 -17.05 3.86 5.00
N ALA A 201 -17.22 2.60 5.38
CA ALA A 201 -17.28 2.19 6.76
C ALA A 201 -15.87 1.98 7.30
N LEU A 202 -15.39 2.90 8.15
CA LEU A 202 -14.03 2.81 8.71
C LEU A 202 -13.90 1.68 9.75
N ASP A 203 -15.02 1.23 10.31
CA ASP A 203 -15.18 0.15 11.28
C ASP A 203 -15.72 -1.14 10.64
N TYR A 204 -15.62 -1.30 9.32
CA TYR A 204 -16.21 -2.44 8.61
C TYR A 204 -15.79 -3.79 9.21
N GLY A 205 -16.77 -4.61 9.59
CA GLY A 205 -16.58 -5.91 10.21
C GLY A 205 -17.61 -6.94 9.70
N SER A 206 -17.45 -8.20 10.09
CA SER A 206 -18.33 -9.30 9.64
C SER A 206 -19.81 -9.10 9.98
N ASP A 207 -20.10 -8.29 10.99
CA ASP A 207 -21.45 -8.03 11.48
C ASP A 207 -22.01 -6.66 11.03
N THR A 208 -21.26 -5.90 10.24
CA THR A 208 -21.68 -4.57 9.77
C THR A 208 -22.40 -4.68 8.43
N GLY A 209 -23.73 -4.76 8.48
CA GLY A 209 -24.55 -4.55 7.29
C GLY A 209 -24.44 -3.11 6.77
N ALA A 210 -24.86 -2.87 5.53
CA ALA A 210 -24.91 -1.52 4.97
C ALA A 210 -25.80 -0.60 5.84
N ARG A 211 -25.22 0.49 6.36
CA ARG A 211 -25.92 1.46 7.22
C ARG A 211 -26.41 2.67 6.42
N PRO A 212 -27.48 3.35 6.87
CA PRO A 212 -27.80 4.70 6.41
C PRO A 212 -26.59 5.64 6.53
N ARG A 213 -26.45 6.57 5.57
CA ARG A 213 -25.28 7.45 5.46
C ARG A 213 -25.05 8.30 6.71
N ASP A 214 -26.11 8.85 7.29
CA ASP A 214 -26.07 9.67 8.50
C ASP A 214 -25.52 8.89 9.70
N ILE A 215 -25.94 7.62 9.85
CA ILE A 215 -25.43 6.72 10.88
C ILE A 215 -23.95 6.44 10.64
N GLN A 216 -23.56 6.07 9.41
CA GLN A 216 -22.18 5.75 9.09
C GLN A 216 -21.23 6.94 9.29
N LEU A 217 -21.66 8.16 8.96
CA LEU A 217 -20.86 9.37 9.18
C LEU A 217 -20.62 9.61 10.68
N SER A 218 -21.67 9.49 11.51
CA SER A 218 -21.55 9.67 12.96
C SER A 218 -20.61 8.61 13.58
N GLU A 219 -20.67 7.37 13.11
CA GLU A 219 -19.79 6.31 13.60
C GLU A 219 -18.34 6.51 13.14
N ASN A 220 -18.11 6.98 11.92
CA ASN A 220 -16.78 7.33 11.45
C ASN A 220 -16.16 8.47 12.29
N GLU A 221 -16.94 9.49 12.63
CA GLU A 221 -16.50 10.58 13.54
C GLU A 221 -16.11 10.03 14.92
N ASN A 222 -16.95 9.17 15.50
CA ASN A 222 -16.68 8.53 16.79
C ASN A 222 -15.46 7.59 16.75
N ALA A 223 -15.20 6.92 15.63
CA ALA A 223 -14.00 6.10 15.47
C ALA A 223 -12.72 6.94 15.49
N ILE A 224 -12.77 8.17 14.98
CA ILE A 224 -11.65 9.11 14.94
C ILE A 224 -11.43 9.79 16.31
N GLU A 225 -12.52 10.12 17.03
CA GLU A 225 -12.44 10.86 18.30
C GLU A 225 -12.40 9.96 19.55
N GLY A 226 -13.02 8.78 19.50
CA GLY A 226 -13.35 7.95 20.67
C GLY A 226 -12.26 6.96 21.13
N HIS A 227 -11.26 6.68 20.29
CA HIS A 227 -10.15 5.80 20.64
C HIS A 227 -8.83 6.52 20.39
N GLY A 228 -8.19 6.96 21.49
CA GLY A 228 -6.85 7.53 21.43
C GLY A 228 -5.94 6.65 20.58
N TYR A 229 -5.37 7.25 19.55
CA TYR A 229 -4.48 6.66 18.55
C TYR A 229 -3.48 5.65 19.15
N LEU A 230 -3.86 4.38 19.25
CA LEU A 230 -2.95 3.29 19.58
C LEU A 230 -2.35 2.76 18.27
N LEU A 231 -1.45 3.55 17.68
CA LEU A 231 -0.54 3.05 16.63
C LEU A 231 0.86 2.72 17.17
N CYS A 232 1.12 2.99 18.45
CA CYS A 232 2.23 2.43 19.18
C CYS A 232 1.69 1.83 20.47
N GLY A 233 1.69 0.50 20.58
CA GLY A 233 1.55 -0.15 21.88
C GLY A 233 2.70 0.32 22.76
N SER A 234 2.38 0.85 23.94
CA SER A 234 3.36 0.90 25.03
C SER A 234 3.64 -0.53 25.46
N GLU A 235 4.91 -0.92 25.44
CA GLU A 235 5.43 -2.13 26.08
C GLU A 235 5.04 -2.22 27.56
#